data_AF-A0A357MAE4-F1
#
_entry.id   AF-A0A357MAE4-F1
#
_cell.length_a   1.000
_cell.length_b   1.000
_cell.length_c   1.000
_cell.angle_alpha   90.00
_cell.angle_beta   90.00
_cell.angle_gamma   90.00
#
_symmetry.space_group_name_H-M   'P 1'
#
loop_
_entity.id
_entity.type
_entity.pdbx_description
1 polymer ?
#
loop_
_entity_poly.entity_id
_entity_poly.type
_entity_poly.pdbx_seq_one_letter_code
_entity_poly.pdbx_strand_id
1 'polypeptide(L)'
;MKDKADVAAIVLGQLSVSDINRLKDLAKGGLTIDEKREARSIILGKVSEEQYNELSQVAKKYGVSQGKTRDQTLKEEEQLKAKEKGSE
;
A
#
# COMPACT_ATOMS: atom_id res chain seq x y z
N MET A 1 0.36 -10.09 18.88
CA MET A 1 1.74 -10.29 18.34
C MET A 1 1.73 -10.91 16.95
N LYS A 2 0.79 -11.84 16.66
CA LYS A 2 0.62 -12.47 15.35
C LYS A 2 0.63 -11.49 14.17
N ASP A 3 -0.24 -10.48 14.17
CA ASP A 3 -0.34 -9.50 13.07
C ASP A 3 0.99 -8.80 12.74
N LYS A 4 1.82 -8.49 13.74
CA LYS A 4 3.14 -7.86 13.51
C LYS A 4 4.11 -8.82 12.84
N ALA A 5 4.08 -10.10 13.21
CA ALA A 5 4.91 -11.14 12.63
C ALA A 5 4.49 -11.43 11.19
N ASP A 6 3.19 -11.54 10.93
CA ASP A 6 2.63 -11.80 9.60
C ASP A 6 2.97 -10.64 8.63
N VAL A 7 2.77 -9.39 9.07
CA VAL A 7 3.19 -8.20 8.29
C VAL A 7 4.69 -8.21 8.03
N ALA A 8 5.52 -8.50 9.04
CA ALA A 8 6.96 -8.55 8.85
C ALA A 8 7.39 -9.65 7.86
N ALA A 9 6.76 -10.82 7.90
CA ALA A 9 7.04 -11.93 7.00
C ALA A 9 6.71 -11.55 5.54
N ILE A 10 5.54 -10.94 5.30
CA ILE A 10 5.15 -10.48 3.96
C ILE A 10 6.12 -9.39 3.47
N VAL A 11 6.41 -8.39 4.31
CA VAL A 11 7.25 -7.26 3.92
C VAL A 11 8.67 -7.73 3.60
N LEU A 12 9.29 -8.50 4.48
CA LEU A 12 10.65 -9.00 4.27
C LEU A 12 10.75 -10.06 3.17
N GLY A 13 9.67 -10.81 2.94
CA GLY A 13 9.64 -11.87 1.92
C GLY A 13 9.39 -11.37 0.50
N GLN A 14 8.73 -10.23 0.32
CA GLN A 14 8.35 -9.72 -1.01
C GLN A 14 9.09 -8.44 -1.42
N LEU A 15 9.47 -7.59 -0.46
CA LEU A 15 10.10 -6.31 -0.77
C LEU A 15 11.63 -6.41 -0.76
N SER A 16 12.26 -5.73 -1.71
CA SER A 16 13.71 -5.54 -1.68
C SER A 16 14.13 -4.59 -0.57
N VAL A 17 15.41 -4.62 -0.19
CA VAL A 17 15.98 -3.66 0.77
C VAL A 17 15.77 -2.22 0.31
N SER A 18 15.90 -1.95 -1.00
CA SER A 18 15.61 -0.65 -1.60
C SER A 18 14.15 -0.23 -1.44
N ASP A 19 13.20 -1.14 -1.67
CA ASP A 19 11.76 -0.84 -1.51
C ASP A 19 11.45 -0.51 -0.04
N ILE A 20 12.01 -1.28 0.90
CA ILE A 20 11.83 -1.05 2.35
C ILE A 20 12.41 0.30 2.76
N ASN A 21 13.60 0.65 2.29
CA ASN A 21 14.21 1.94 2.57
C ASN A 21 13.39 3.09 1.98
N ARG A 22 12.87 2.93 0.76
CA ARG A 22 11.99 3.93 0.15
C ARG A 22 10.71 4.14 0.97
N LEU A 23 10.05 3.06 1.41
CA LEU A 23 8.87 3.16 2.26
C LEU A 23 9.18 3.83 3.61
N LYS A 24 10.34 3.54 4.21
CA LYS A 24 10.79 4.23 5.43
C LYS A 24 10.98 5.72 5.20
N ASP A 25 11.59 6.10 4.07
CA ASP A 25 11.82 7.50 3.72
C ASP A 25 10.50 8.26 3.55
N LEU A 26 9.55 7.68 2.82
CA LEU A 26 8.20 8.24 2.64
C LEU A 26 7.47 8.43 4.00
N ALA A 27 7.74 7.59 4.99
CA ALA A 27 7.08 7.65 6.30
C ALA A 27 7.69 8.65 7.29
N LYS A 28 8.89 9.21 7.04
CA LYS A 28 9.66 10.02 8.02
C LYS A 28 8.94 11.29 8.49
N GLY A 29 8.16 11.94 7.63
CA GLY A 29 7.47 13.20 7.92
C GLY A 29 5.95 13.09 8.02
N GLY A 30 5.42 11.85 7.98
CA GLY A 30 4.03 11.60 7.59
C GLY A 30 3.86 11.66 6.07
N LEU A 31 2.93 10.88 5.52
CA LEU A 31 2.78 10.77 4.07
C LEU A 31 1.81 11.82 3.50
N THR A 32 2.28 12.62 2.56
CA THR A 32 1.47 13.42 1.63
C THR A 32 0.63 12.52 0.70
N ILE A 33 -0.28 13.09 -0.09
CA ILE A 33 -1.11 12.32 -1.03
C ILE A 33 -0.24 11.60 -2.07
N ASP A 34 0.76 12.28 -2.62
CA ASP A 34 1.65 11.70 -3.64
C ASP A 34 2.54 10.61 -3.04
N GLU A 35 3.07 10.82 -1.84
CA GLU A 35 3.84 9.79 -1.13
C GLU A 35 2.97 8.57 -0.77
N LYS A 36 1.69 8.78 -0.44
CA LYS A 36 0.74 7.67 -0.25
C LYS A 36 0.49 6.92 -1.55
N ARG A 37 0.34 7.61 -2.68
CA ARG A 37 0.18 6.99 -4.00
C ARG A 37 1.41 6.17 -4.38
N GLU A 38 2.60 6.72 -4.14
CA GLU A 38 3.87 6.03 -4.39
C GLU A 38 4.03 4.78 -3.51
N ALA A 39 3.85 4.93 -2.19
CA ALA A 39 3.94 3.80 -1.26
C ALA A 39 2.95 2.69 -1.63
N ARG A 40 1.72 3.06 -2.00
CA ARG A 40 0.70 2.13 -2.49
C ARG A 40 1.14 1.41 -3.77
N SER A 41 1.71 2.14 -4.73
CA SER A 41 2.21 1.56 -5.98
C SER A 41 3.33 0.54 -5.74
N ILE A 42 4.25 0.83 -4.81
CA ILE A 42 5.31 -0.11 -4.42
C ILE A 42 4.70 -1.41 -3.89
N ILE A 43 3.78 -1.32 -2.93
CA ILE A 43 3.17 -2.52 -2.33
C ILE A 43 2.38 -3.30 -3.38
N LEU A 44 1.50 -2.64 -4.16
CA LEU A 44 0.66 -3.28 -5.18
C LEU A 44 1.45 -4.05 -6.25
N GLY A 45 2.64 -3.56 -6.59
CA GLY A 45 3.52 -4.16 -7.59
C GLY A 45 4.42 -5.28 -7.07
N LYS A 46 4.53 -5.46 -5.74
CA LYS A 46 5.46 -6.41 -5.13
C LYS A 46 4.78 -7.57 -4.42
N VAL A 47 3.60 -7.35 -3.84
CA VAL A 47 2.89 -8.39 -3.08
C VAL A 47 1.76 -9.00 -3.91
N SER A 48 1.41 -10.26 -3.61
CA SER A 48 0.26 -10.91 -4.21
C SER A 48 -1.06 -10.26 -3.77
N GLU A 49 -2.15 -10.58 -4.44
CA GLU A 49 -3.48 -10.07 -4.05
C GLU A 49 -3.87 -10.45 -2.63
N GLU A 50 -3.67 -11.71 -2.26
CA GLU A 50 -3.97 -12.22 -0.93
C GLU A 50 -3.14 -11.49 0.14
N GLN A 51 -1.84 -11.34 -0.10
CA GLN A 51 -0.93 -10.62 0.78
C GLN A 51 -1.33 -9.14 0.91
N TYR A 52 -1.69 -8.48 -0.18
CA TYR A 52 -2.17 -7.10 -0.13
C TYR A 52 -3.43 -6.99 0.73
N ASN A 53 -4.39 -7.88 0.50
CA ASN A 53 -5.66 -7.87 1.22
C ASN A 53 -5.44 -8.12 2.72
N GLU A 54 -4.54 -9.02 3.07
CA GLU A 54 -4.12 -9.27 4.45
C GLU A 54 -3.49 -8.01 5.09
N LEU A 55 -2.47 -7.42 4.44
CA LEU A 55 -1.84 -6.17 4.89
C LEU A 55 -2.88 -5.07 5.09
N SER A 56 -3.86 -4.96 4.18
CA SER A 56 -4.92 -3.97 4.22
C SER A 56 -5.90 -4.20 5.39
N GLN A 57 -6.27 -5.45 5.67
CA GLN A 57 -7.12 -5.78 6.82
C GLN A 57 -6.41 -5.52 8.16
N VAL A 58 -5.12 -5.86 8.24
CA VAL A 58 -4.31 -5.51 9.41
C VAL A 58 -4.27 -3.99 9.58
N ALA A 59 -3.95 -3.24 8.52
CA ALA A 59 -3.93 -1.78 8.55
C ALA A 59 -5.27 -1.16 8.99
N LYS A 60 -6.41 -1.75 8.57
CA LYS A 60 -7.75 -1.34 9.03
C LYS A 60 -7.96 -1.60 10.52
N LYS A 61 -7.57 -2.78 11.01
CA LYS A 61 -7.67 -3.14 12.44
C LYS A 61 -6.90 -2.15 13.33
N TYR A 62 -5.78 -1.62 12.84
CA TYR A 62 -4.98 -0.62 13.53
C TYR A 62 -5.39 0.83 13.23
N GLY A 63 -6.46 1.06 12.48
CA GLY A 63 -7.02 2.40 12.23
C GLY A 63 -6.21 3.27 11.27
N VAL A 64 -5.23 2.70 10.56
CA VAL A 64 -4.35 3.46 9.63
C VAL A 64 -4.80 3.35 8.17
N SER A 65 -5.79 2.50 7.87
CA SER A 65 -6.34 2.29 6.54
C SER A 65 -7.85 2.03 6.59
N GLN A 66 -8.52 2.16 5.45
CA GLN A 66 -9.92 1.76 5.25
C GLN A 66 -10.09 0.25 4.98
N GLY A 67 -8.98 -0.48 4.79
CA GLY A 67 -8.99 -1.92 4.54
C GLY A 67 -9.56 -2.33 3.19
N LYS A 68 -9.37 -1.49 2.17
CA LYS A 68 -9.80 -1.77 0.79
C LYS A 68 -9.01 -2.94 0.22
N THR A 69 -9.66 -3.78 -0.56
CA THR A 69 -8.96 -4.87 -1.27
C THR A 69 -8.09 -4.30 -2.40
N ARG A 70 -7.20 -5.14 -2.93
CA ARG A 70 -6.35 -4.81 -4.08
C ARG A 70 -7.22 -4.40 -5.27
N ASP A 71 -8.24 -5.18 -5.58
CA ASP A 71 -9.16 -4.89 -6.69
C ASP A 71 -9.91 -3.57 -6.51
N GLN A 72 -10.43 -3.30 -5.32
CA GLN A 72 -11.08 -2.02 -5.02
C GLN A 72 -10.09 -0.87 -5.20
N THR A 73 -8.87 -1.06 -4.72
CA THR A 73 -7.80 -0.07 -4.86
C THR A 73 -7.46 0.19 -6.33
N LEU A 74 -7.28 -0.86 -7.14
CA LEU A 74 -6.95 -0.73 -8.56
C LEU A 74 -8.05 0.01 -9.33
N LYS A 75 -9.33 -0.32 -9.06
CA LYS A 75 -10.48 0.37 -9.65
C LYS A 75 -10.51 1.85 -9.29
N GLU A 76 -10.22 2.19 -8.03
CA GLU A 76 -10.16 3.59 -7.59
C GLU A 76 -9.01 4.34 -8.27
N GLU A 77 -7.83 3.74 -8.37
CA GLU A 77 -6.68 4.34 -9.05
C GLU A 77 -6.97 4.56 -10.54
N GLU A 78 -7.64 3.63 -11.20
CA GLU A 78 -8.07 3.77 -12.59
C GLU A 78 -9.09 4.91 -12.77
N GLN A 79 -10.09 4.99 -11.89
CA GLN A 79 -11.08 6.06 -11.90
C GLN A 79 -10.47 7.44 -11.61
N LEU A 80 -9.50 7.51 -10.70
CA LEU A 80 -8.77 8.74 -10.39
C LEU A 80 -7.98 9.22 -11.62
N LYS A 81 -7.25 8.32 -12.27
CA LYS A 81 -6.50 8.62 -13.51
C LYS A 81 -7.42 9.04 -14.65
N ALA A 82 -8.60 8.43 -14.79
CA ALA A 82 -9.58 8.79 -15.81
C ALA A 82 -10.16 10.19 -15.58
N LYS A 83 -10.41 10.58 -14.32
CA LYS A 83 -10.87 11.93 -13.95
C LYS A 83 -9.80 12.99 -14.18
N GLU A 84 -8.54 12.67 -13.87
CA GLU A 84 -7.40 13.58 -14.11
C GLU A 84 -7.21 13.84 -15.62
N LYS A 85 -7.37 12.83 -16.48
CA LYS A 85 -7.27 12.96 -17.95
C LYS A 85 -8.49 13.56 -18.65
N GLY A 86 -9.68 13.44 -18.06
CA GLY A 86 -10.91 14.01 -18.61
C GLY A 86 -11.15 15.48 -18.22
N SER A 87 -10.21 16.08 -17.48
CA SER A 87 -10.25 17.49 -17.05
C SER A 87 -9.32 18.39 -17.89
N GLU A 88 -8.73 17.85 -18.98
CA GLU A 88 -7.98 18.58 -20.00
C GLU A 88 -8.88 19.01 -21.18
#